data_AF-A0A2R4CBV1-F1
#
_entry.id   AF-A0A2R4CBV1-F1
#
_cell.length_a   1.000
_cell.length_b   1.000
_cell.length_c   1.000
_cell.angle_alpha   90.00
_cell.angle_beta   90.00
_cell.angle_gamma   90.00
#
_symmetry.space_group_name_H-M   'P 1'
#
loop_
_entity.id
_entity.type
_entity.pdbx_description
1 polymer ?
#
loop_
_entity_poly.entity_id
_entity_poly.type
_entity_poly.pdbx_seq_one_letter_code
_entity_poly.pdbx_strand_id
1 'polypeptide(L)'
;MLLTLAAALPAALAQHTKLEDPIPAPLPNSPASVTLRPLLDGLVSPVAATVAPGEPGNLYVVDQIGIVWRAPAGPQAVQKNARTSFLDVRERLVRLGSRDERGLLGLAFHPDYARNGRLYTYTSEPAGPAPDFSTQPPGSRRTTRAC
;
A
#
# COMPACT_ATOMS: atom_id res chain seq x y z
N MET A 1 -54.86 -44.45 13.06
CA MET A 1 -53.65 -44.69 12.26
C MET A 1 -53.27 -43.36 11.62
N LEU A 2 -52.31 -42.64 12.21
CA LEU A 2 -51.91 -41.30 11.79
C LEU A 2 -50.49 -41.42 11.22
N LEU A 3 -50.33 -41.24 9.91
CA LEU A 3 -49.03 -41.25 9.23
C LEU A 3 -48.46 -39.82 9.22
N THR A 4 -47.37 -39.59 9.95
CA THR A 4 -46.58 -38.36 9.85
C THR A 4 -45.55 -38.51 8.74
N LEU A 5 -45.65 -37.68 7.70
CA LEU A 5 -44.63 -37.55 6.65
C LEU A 5 -43.65 -36.44 7.06
N ALA A 6 -42.43 -36.81 7.43
CA ALA A 6 -41.34 -35.85 7.63
C ALA A 6 -40.58 -35.70 6.30
N ALA A 7 -40.70 -34.53 5.66
CA ALA A 7 -39.88 -34.18 4.51
C ALA A 7 -38.53 -33.63 5.01
N ALA A 8 -37.45 -34.38 4.83
CA ALA A 8 -36.10 -33.87 5.03
C ALA A 8 -35.74 -32.96 3.86
N LEU A 9 -35.55 -31.67 4.11
CA LEU A 9 -34.91 -30.76 3.16
C LEU A 9 -33.44 -31.19 3.02
N PRO A 10 -32.95 -31.54 1.82
CA PRO A 10 -31.52 -31.74 1.65
C PRO A 10 -30.83 -30.40 1.87
N ALA A 11 -29.89 -30.37 2.81
CA ALA A 11 -28.96 -29.26 2.94
C ALA A 11 -28.27 -29.08 1.58
N ALA A 12 -28.45 -27.91 0.96
CA ALA A 12 -27.72 -27.55 -0.24
C ALA A 12 -26.22 -27.51 0.13
N LEU A 13 -25.51 -28.59 -0.19
CA LEU A 13 -24.06 -28.60 -0.18
C LEU A 13 -23.61 -27.52 -1.17
N ALA A 14 -23.07 -26.42 -0.67
CA ALA A 14 -22.34 -25.47 -1.50
C ALA A 14 -21.16 -26.21 -2.13
N GLN A 15 -21.37 -26.70 -3.36
CA GLN A 15 -20.33 -27.32 -4.14
C GLN A 15 -19.31 -26.22 -4.48
N HIS A 16 -18.18 -26.22 -3.78
CA HIS A 16 -16.98 -25.55 -4.24
C HIS A 16 -16.44 -26.35 -5.43
N THR A 17 -17.05 -26.18 -6.61
CA THR A 17 -16.46 -26.65 -7.86
C THR A 17 -15.18 -25.86 -8.07
N LYS A 18 -14.03 -26.54 -8.09
CA LYS A 18 -12.75 -25.94 -8.45
C LYS A 18 -12.93 -25.23 -9.79
N LEU A 19 -12.64 -23.93 -9.83
CA LEU A 19 -12.62 -23.19 -11.08
C LEU A 19 -11.54 -23.82 -11.97
N GLU A 20 -11.96 -24.35 -13.11
CA GLU A 20 -11.03 -24.79 -14.15
C GLU A 20 -10.24 -23.57 -14.63
N ASP A 21 -8.97 -23.78 -14.98
CA ASP A 21 -8.15 -22.69 -15.51
C ASP A 21 -8.77 -22.18 -16.82
N PRO A 22 -9.32 -20.94 -16.85
CA PRO A 22 -9.97 -20.43 -18.04
C PRO A 22 -8.97 -20.13 -19.17
N ILE A 23 -7.66 -20.12 -18.89
CA ILE A 23 -6.60 -19.86 -19.87
C ILE A 23 -5.54 -20.95 -19.75
N PRO A 24 -5.84 -22.19 -20.20
CA PRO A 24 -4.95 -23.34 -20.04
C PRO A 24 -3.72 -23.30 -20.96
N ALA A 25 -3.73 -22.42 -21.96
CA ALA A 25 -2.63 -22.26 -22.89
C ALA A 25 -1.59 -21.26 -22.35
N PRO A 26 -0.28 -21.49 -22.59
CA PRO A 26 0.74 -20.49 -22.30
C PRO A 26 0.43 -19.17 -22.99
N LEU A 27 0.57 -18.07 -22.26
CA LEU A 27 0.39 -16.74 -22.82
C LEU A 27 1.44 -16.52 -23.92
N PRO A 28 1.04 -16.03 -25.11
CA PRO A 28 1.99 -15.73 -26.18
C PRO A 28 2.94 -14.61 -25.74
N ASN A 29 4.18 -14.67 -26.22
CA ASN A 29 5.15 -13.61 -25.98
C ASN A 29 4.68 -12.31 -26.66
N SER A 30 4.80 -11.19 -25.94
CA SER A 30 4.57 -9.87 -26.51
C SER A 30 5.71 -9.49 -27.45
N PRO A 31 5.44 -8.80 -28.58
CA PRO A 31 6.49 -8.22 -29.41
C PRO A 31 7.19 -7.02 -28.73
N ALA A 32 6.65 -6.50 -27.62
CA ALA A 32 7.26 -5.41 -26.88
C ALA A 32 8.48 -5.90 -26.08
N SER A 33 9.63 -5.26 -26.31
CA SER A 33 10.82 -5.45 -25.48
C SER A 33 10.90 -4.36 -24.41
N VAL A 34 11.16 -4.75 -23.18
CA VAL A 34 11.34 -3.83 -22.04
C VAL A 34 12.73 -4.08 -21.45
N THR A 35 13.46 -3.00 -21.19
CA THR A 35 14.74 -3.05 -20.47
C THR A 35 14.62 -2.31 -19.16
N LEU A 36 15.16 -2.89 -18.09
CA LEU A 36 15.20 -2.27 -16.77
C LEU A 36 16.57 -1.65 -16.54
N ARG A 37 16.58 -0.40 -16.05
CA ARG A 37 17.79 0.28 -15.61
C ARG A 37 17.66 0.60 -14.11
N PRO A 38 18.54 0.09 -13.25
CA PRO A 38 18.52 0.44 -11.83
C PRO A 38 18.67 1.95 -11.64
N LEU A 39 17.78 2.56 -10.84
CA LEU A 39 17.83 3.99 -10.52
C LEU A 39 18.43 4.24 -9.14
N LEU A 40 17.84 3.60 -8.11
CA LEU A 40 18.24 3.68 -6.72
C LEU A 40 18.50 2.28 -6.16
N ASP A 41 19.42 2.19 -5.20
CA ASP A 41 19.63 1.04 -4.33
C ASP A 41 19.75 1.48 -2.86
N GLY A 42 19.89 0.52 -1.94
CA GLY A 42 20.04 0.79 -0.51
C GLY A 42 18.84 1.51 0.12
N LEU A 43 17.65 1.39 -0.47
CA LEU A 43 16.38 1.79 0.14
C LEU A 43 16.01 0.73 1.20
N VAL A 44 15.30 1.13 2.26
CA VAL A 44 14.96 0.20 3.35
C VAL A 44 13.72 -0.62 3.01
N SER A 45 12.62 0.06 2.66
CA SER A 45 11.34 -0.55 2.30
C SER A 45 10.54 0.42 1.40
N PRO A 46 10.90 0.56 0.11
CA PRO A 46 10.20 1.45 -0.81
C PRO A 46 8.80 0.94 -1.13
N VAL A 47 7.78 1.78 -0.90
CA VAL A 47 6.36 1.41 -1.04
C VAL A 47 5.63 2.15 -2.15
N ALA A 48 6.14 3.30 -2.60
CA ALA A 48 5.55 4.06 -3.70
C ALA A 48 6.59 4.92 -4.42
N ALA A 49 6.28 5.31 -5.66
CA ALA A 49 7.04 6.32 -6.39
C ALA A 49 6.10 7.19 -7.23
N THR A 50 6.35 8.49 -7.28
CA THR A 50 5.50 9.45 -8.02
C THR A 50 6.31 10.61 -8.58
N VAL A 51 5.69 11.43 -9.43
CA VAL A 51 6.26 12.66 -9.98
C VAL A 51 5.45 13.86 -9.51
N ALA A 52 6.13 14.99 -9.27
CA ALA A 52 5.45 16.23 -8.90
C ALA A 52 5.09 17.04 -10.16
N PRO A 53 3.87 17.62 -10.24
CA PRO A 53 3.53 18.57 -11.29
C PRO A 53 4.55 19.73 -11.33
N GLY A 54 5.12 20.00 -12.51
CA GLY A 54 6.17 21.01 -12.70
C GLY A 54 7.61 20.50 -12.53
N GLU A 55 7.82 19.28 -12.03
CA GLU A 55 9.16 18.67 -11.88
C GLU A 55 9.27 17.28 -12.55
N PRO A 56 8.96 17.13 -13.85
CA PRO A 56 8.92 15.82 -14.52
C PRO A 56 10.28 15.10 -14.59
N GLY A 57 11.38 15.82 -14.37
CA GLY A 57 12.73 15.24 -14.32
C GLY A 57 13.06 14.55 -13.00
N ASN A 58 12.15 14.52 -12.02
CA ASN A 58 12.40 13.94 -10.71
C ASN A 58 11.34 12.90 -10.33
N LEU A 59 11.81 11.77 -9.81
CA LEU A 59 11.00 10.76 -9.16
C LEU A 59 11.12 10.92 -7.64
N TYR A 60 9.98 10.89 -6.97
CA TYR A 60 9.85 10.94 -5.53
C TYR A 60 9.51 9.55 -5.04
N VAL A 61 10.46 8.90 -4.37
CA VAL A 61 10.34 7.52 -3.88
C VAL A 61 10.04 7.55 -2.40
N VAL A 62 8.94 6.93 -2.01
CA VAL A 62 8.45 6.84 -0.64
C VAL A 62 9.03 5.59 0.01
N ASP A 63 9.88 5.78 1.01
CA ASP A 63 10.44 4.70 1.84
C ASP A 63 9.62 4.60 3.13
N GLN A 64 9.11 3.40 3.43
CA GLN A 64 8.16 3.12 4.52
C GLN A 64 8.67 3.60 5.89
N ILE A 65 10.00 3.63 6.06
CA ILE A 65 10.64 4.12 7.27
C ILE A 65 10.38 5.60 7.57
N GLY A 66 9.80 6.37 6.64
CA GLY A 66 9.44 7.77 6.85
C GLY A 66 10.27 8.77 6.06
N ILE A 67 10.95 8.34 5.00
CA ILE A 67 11.76 9.22 4.15
C ILE A 67 11.19 9.22 2.74
N VAL A 68 11.02 10.41 2.16
CA VAL A 68 10.81 10.57 0.72
C VAL A 68 12.12 10.99 0.09
N TRP A 69 12.61 10.20 -0.85
CA TRP A 69 13.80 10.51 -1.66
C TRP A 69 13.39 11.19 -2.95
N ARG A 70 14.04 12.30 -3.31
CA ARG A 70 13.97 12.89 -4.65
C ARG A 70 15.19 12.45 -5.46
N ALA A 71 14.95 11.79 -6.58
CA ALA A 71 15.99 11.30 -7.48
C ALA A 71 15.74 11.82 -8.91
N PRO A 72 16.76 12.29 -9.63
CA PRO A 72 16.63 12.56 -11.06
C PRO A 72 16.16 11.30 -11.78
N ALA A 73 15.25 11.44 -12.73
CA ALA A 73 14.66 10.34 -13.49
C ALA A 73 14.73 10.59 -15.00
N GLY A 74 14.50 9.54 -15.79
CA GLY A 74 14.52 9.61 -17.24
C GLY A 74 15.93 9.87 -17.82
N PRO A 75 16.04 10.56 -18.98
CA PRO A 75 17.32 10.83 -19.62
C PRO A 75 18.30 11.65 -18.77
N GLN A 76 17.79 12.42 -17.80
CA GLN A 76 18.61 13.23 -16.90
C GLN A 76 19.22 12.42 -15.74
N ALA A 77 18.78 11.18 -15.53
CA ALA A 77 19.39 10.28 -14.55
C ALA A 77 20.69 9.69 -15.12
N VAL A 78 21.76 10.48 -15.10
CA VAL A 78 23.09 10.10 -15.63
C VAL A 78 23.88 9.29 -14.61
N GLN A 79 23.65 9.51 -13.32
CA GLN A 79 24.34 8.82 -12.22
C GLN A 79 23.39 7.89 -11.46
N LYS A 80 23.80 6.63 -11.30
CA LYS A 80 23.10 5.66 -10.42
C LYS A 80 23.14 6.16 -8.97
N ASN A 81 22.04 6.03 -8.25
CA ASN A 81 21.90 6.41 -6.83
C ASN A 81 22.01 7.90 -6.50
N ALA A 82 21.98 8.79 -7.50
CA ALA A 82 21.86 10.22 -7.24
C ALA A 82 20.48 10.51 -6.61
N ARG A 83 20.47 10.96 -5.34
CA ARG A 83 19.25 11.31 -4.61
C ARG A 83 19.51 12.34 -3.51
N THR A 84 18.44 13.00 -3.10
CA THR A 84 18.39 13.89 -1.93
C THR A 84 17.20 13.51 -1.05
N SER A 85 17.31 13.71 0.26
CA SER A 85 16.14 13.62 1.14
C SER A 85 15.24 14.81 0.86
N PHE A 86 14.00 14.55 0.45
CA PHE A 86 13.01 15.58 0.15
C PHE A 86 12.10 15.85 1.34
N LEU A 87 11.69 14.80 2.04
CA LEU A 87 10.84 14.89 3.22
C LEU A 87 11.24 13.81 4.22
N ASP A 88 11.32 14.18 5.50
CA ASP A 88 11.58 13.26 6.61
C ASP A 88 10.48 13.41 7.66
N VAL A 89 9.70 12.35 7.84
CA VAL A 89 8.60 12.28 8.80
C VAL A 89 8.83 11.21 9.87
N ARG A 90 10.06 10.70 10.01
CA ARG A 90 10.39 9.60 10.94
C ARG A 90 9.89 9.86 12.36
N GLU A 91 10.06 11.09 12.84
CA GLU A 91 9.65 11.52 14.18
C GLU A 91 8.13 11.52 14.41
N ARG A 92 7.32 11.43 13.34
CA ARG A 92 5.86 11.37 13.41
C ARG A 92 5.32 9.95 13.47
N LEU A 93 6.14 8.97 13.09
CA LEU A 93 5.68 7.59 12.91
C LEU A 93 5.62 6.84 14.25
N VAL A 94 4.74 5.84 14.30
CA VAL A 94 4.83 4.80 15.33
C VAL A 94 6.15 4.04 15.22
N ARG A 95 6.59 3.42 16.33
CA ARG A 95 7.73 2.50 16.28
C ARG A 95 7.41 1.32 15.36
N LEU A 96 8.22 1.16 14.32
CA LEU A 96 8.07 0.10 13.32
C LEU A 96 8.72 -1.20 13.78
N GLY A 97 8.03 -2.31 13.52
CA GLY A 97 8.54 -3.67 13.74
C GLY A 97 9.10 -4.32 12.47
N SER A 98 9.42 -5.61 12.57
CA SER A 98 9.72 -6.44 11.39
C SER A 98 8.41 -6.84 10.71
N ARG A 99 8.36 -6.75 9.37
CA ARG A 99 7.16 -7.04 8.55
C ARG A 99 5.93 -6.23 8.98
N ASP A 100 6.17 -4.95 9.26
CA ASP A 100 5.13 -4.00 9.64
C ASP A 100 4.51 -3.37 8.39
N GLU A 101 3.19 -3.28 8.33
CA GLU A 101 2.49 -2.57 7.26
C GLU A 101 2.29 -1.09 7.59
N ARG A 102 2.63 -0.65 8.81
CA ARG A 102 2.60 0.74 9.24
C ARG A 102 3.83 1.51 8.75
N GLY A 103 3.74 2.83 8.78
CA GLY A 103 4.84 3.74 8.43
C GLY A 103 4.37 4.86 7.52
N LEU A 104 5.24 5.34 6.64
CA LEU A 104 4.88 6.25 5.54
C LEU A 104 4.44 5.43 4.32
N LEU A 105 3.17 5.50 3.97
CA LEU A 105 2.54 4.58 3.00
C LEU A 105 2.10 5.27 1.70
N GLY A 106 2.08 6.59 1.67
CA GLY A 106 1.64 7.31 0.48
C GLY A 106 2.10 8.77 0.44
N LEU A 107 2.20 9.28 -0.77
CA LEU A 107 2.50 10.68 -1.10
C LEU A 107 1.68 11.09 -2.32
N ALA A 108 1.00 12.22 -2.23
CA ALA A 108 0.30 12.85 -3.35
C ALA A 108 0.67 14.32 -3.43
N PHE A 109 1.14 14.76 -4.59
CA PHE A 109 1.32 16.18 -4.88
C PHE A 109 -0.02 16.80 -5.27
N HIS A 110 -0.28 18.01 -4.79
CA HIS A 110 -1.41 18.78 -5.28
C HIS A 110 -1.27 19.01 -6.81
N PRO A 111 -2.35 19.01 -7.60
CA PRO A 111 -2.26 19.24 -9.05
C PRO A 111 -1.53 20.55 -9.42
N ASP A 112 -1.68 21.57 -8.57
CA ASP A 112 -1.00 22.87 -8.67
C ASP A 112 0.26 23.01 -7.78
N TYR A 113 0.94 21.90 -7.50
CA TYR A 113 2.12 21.86 -6.61
C TYR A 113 3.20 22.88 -7.00
N ALA A 114 3.46 23.07 -8.30
CA ALA A 114 4.45 24.03 -8.78
C ALA A 114 4.19 25.47 -8.31
N ARG A 115 2.93 25.82 -8.01
CA ARG A 115 2.55 27.17 -7.56
C ARG A 115 2.32 27.23 -6.05
N ASN A 116 1.79 26.16 -5.45
CA ASN A 116 1.33 26.20 -4.05
C ASN A 116 2.16 25.37 -3.08
N GLY A 117 3.08 24.53 -3.56
CA GLY A 117 3.95 23.68 -2.74
C GLY A 117 3.22 22.64 -1.89
N ARG A 118 1.94 22.35 -2.15
CA ARG A 118 1.14 21.45 -1.31
C ARG A 118 1.33 19.99 -1.71
N LEU A 119 1.56 19.16 -0.70
CA LEU A 119 1.58 17.71 -0.80
C LEU A 119 0.83 17.10 0.38
N TYR A 120 0.45 15.85 0.24
CA TYR A 120 -0.29 15.10 1.23
C TYR A 120 0.39 13.75 1.45
N THR A 121 0.51 13.35 2.70
CA THR A 121 1.10 12.07 3.10
C THR A 121 0.06 11.17 3.74
N TYR A 122 0.22 9.86 3.58
CA TYR A 122 -0.52 8.87 4.35
C TYR A 122 0.44 8.15 5.30
N THR A 123 0.29 8.37 6.61
CA THR A 123 1.23 7.92 7.65
C THR A 123 0.52 7.19 8.79
N SER A 124 1.21 6.22 9.39
CA SER A 124 0.82 5.61 10.67
C SER A 124 1.48 6.37 11.82
N GLU A 125 0.74 7.27 12.45
CA GLU A 125 1.19 8.07 13.59
C GLU A 125 0.63 7.49 14.91
N PRO A 126 1.22 7.80 16.08
CA PRO A 126 0.68 7.38 17.36
C PRO A 126 -0.79 7.77 17.53
N ALA A 127 -1.57 6.88 18.13
CA ALA A 127 -2.97 7.17 18.42
C ALA A 127 -3.08 8.40 19.34
N GLY A 128 -4.06 9.26 19.04
CA GLY A 128 -4.42 10.38 19.88
C GLY A 128 -5.13 9.94 21.17
N PRO A 129 -5.85 10.85 21.85
CA PRO A 129 -6.65 10.50 23.02
C PRO A 129 -7.69 9.42 22.67
N ALA A 130 -8.16 8.72 23.72
CA ALA A 130 -9.19 7.71 23.54
C ALA A 130 -10.40 8.30 22.81
N PRO A 131 -10.99 7.56 21.85
CA PRO A 131 -12.20 8.02 21.19
C PRO A 131 -13.31 8.19 22.23
N ASP A 132 -14.10 9.25 22.09
CA ASP A 132 -15.28 9.56 22.92
C ASP A 132 -16.51 8.74 22.52
N PHE A 133 -16.40 7.90 21.49
CA PHE A 133 -17.41 6.94 21.06
C PHE A 133 -16.85 5.51 20.98
N SER A 134 -17.75 4.54 21.12
CA SER A 134 -17.46 3.12 20.92
C SER A 134 -18.12 2.63 19.64
N THR A 135 -17.36 1.95 18.77
CA THR A 135 -17.93 1.15 17.68
C THR A 135 -18.36 -0.25 18.13
N GLN A 136 -18.04 -0.61 19.37
CA GLN A 136 -18.46 -1.88 19.98
C GLN A 136 -19.83 -1.74 20.62
N PRO A 137 -20.71 -2.76 20.53
CA PRO A 137 -21.99 -2.80 21.22
C PRO A 137 -21.86 -2.61 22.75
N PRO A 138 -22.91 -2.14 23.42
CA PRO A 138 -22.93 -2.09 24.89
C PRO A 138 -22.65 -3.48 25.49
N GLY A 139 -21.73 -3.55 26.44
CA GLY A 139 -21.40 -4.79 27.17
C GLY A 139 -20.31 -5.67 26.55
N SER A 140 -19.81 -5.37 25.34
CA SER A 140 -18.63 -6.08 24.82
C SER A 140 -17.35 -5.71 25.56
N ARG A 141 -16.57 -6.72 25.98
CA ARG A 141 -15.22 -6.53 26.51
C ARG A 141 -14.22 -6.61 25.37
N ARG A 142 -13.30 -5.64 25.29
CA ARG A 142 -12.15 -5.70 24.40
C ARG A 142 -11.29 -6.91 24.78
N THR A 143 -11.26 -7.93 23.93
CA THR A 143 -10.22 -8.95 23.96
C THR A 143 -9.00 -8.44 23.19
N THR A 144 -8.44 -7.29 23.60
CA THR A 144 -7.17 -6.85 23.03
C THR A 144 -6.05 -7.63 23.70
N ARG A 145 -5.79 -8.84 23.21
CA ARG A 145 -4.41 -9.34 23.23
C ARG A 145 -3.70 -8.55 22.14
N ALA A 146 -2.81 -7.66 22.54
CA ALA A 146 -1.85 -7.08 21.61
C ALA A 146 -1.07 -8.25 20.97
N CYS A 147 -1.05 -8.30 19.63
CA CYS A 147 -0.07 -9.08 18.90
C CYS A 147 1.31 -8.45 19.06
#